data_AF-A0A3D3USU1-F1
#
_entry.id   AF-A0A3D3USU1-F1
#
_cell.length_a   1.000
_cell.length_b   1.000
_cell.length_c   1.000
_cell.angle_alpha   90.00
_cell.angle_beta   90.00
_cell.angle_gamma   90.00
#
_symmetry.space_group_name_H-M   'P 1'
#
loop_
_entity.id
_entity.type
_entity.pdbx_description
1 polymer ?
#
loop_
_entity_poly.entity_id
_entity_poly.type
_entity_poly.pdbx_seq_one_letter_code
_entity_poly.pdbx_strand_id
1 'polypeptide(L)'
;MAKTFIEKLMSDEEGRKLYFREDLIFEITEAICEVMDEKHISKAELSRLAGVSKSNITQLLSGDQNMRLSTVADLLYALDSKLAVTAVPLDIDSIIEGTSFDQWAPAMEATMRQLEYQEITINKRKDLIQAA
;
A
#
# COMPACT_ATOMS: atom_id res chain seq x y z
N MET A 1 1.04 14.48 23.36
CA MET A 1 0.94 14.38 21.90
C MET A 1 -0.53 14.28 21.51
N ALA A 2 -0.94 14.87 20.39
CA ALA A 2 -2.28 14.65 19.86
C ALA A 2 -2.36 13.24 19.30
N LYS A 3 -3.45 12.51 19.59
CA LYS A 3 -3.63 11.15 19.07
C LYS A 3 -3.67 11.15 17.55
N THR A 4 -2.99 10.19 16.91
CA THR A 4 -3.06 9.97 15.47
C THR A 4 -4.46 9.55 15.04
N PHE A 5 -4.73 9.58 13.73
CA PHE A 5 -6.02 9.10 13.20
C PHE A 5 -6.25 7.62 13.54
N ILE A 6 -5.22 6.78 13.40
CA ILE A 6 -5.32 5.35 13.72
C ILE A 6 -5.48 5.11 15.22
N GLU A 7 -4.76 5.83 16.08
CA GLU A 7 -4.95 5.73 17.53
C GLU A 7 -6.36 6.13 17.98
N LYS A 8 -6.98 7.09 17.29
CA LYS A 8 -8.39 7.45 17.52
C LYS A 8 -9.33 6.35 17.03
N LEU A 9 -9.09 5.82 15.83
CA LEU A 9 -9.86 4.74 15.23
C LEU A 9 -9.80 3.45 16.09
N MET A 10 -8.64 3.10 16.62
CA MET A 10 -8.43 1.89 17.43
C MET A 10 -8.87 2.04 18.90
N SER A 11 -9.42 3.19 19.29
CA SER A 11 -9.73 3.49 20.70
C SER A 11 -11.01 2.83 21.23
N ASP A 12 -11.90 2.37 20.35
CA ASP A 12 -13.14 1.68 20.70
C ASP A 12 -13.39 0.45 19.81
N GLU A 13 -14.42 -0.34 20.14
CA GLU A 13 -14.73 -1.59 19.44
C GLU A 13 -15.17 -1.36 17.98
N GLU A 14 -15.98 -0.34 17.73
CA GLU A 14 -16.54 -0.08 16.40
C GLU A 14 -15.46 0.44 15.44
N GLY A 15 -14.58 1.32 15.93
CA GLY A 15 -13.45 1.79 15.16
C GLY A 15 -12.42 0.69 14.88
N ARG A 16 -12.18 -0.25 15.81
CA ARG A 16 -11.36 -1.45 15.53
C ARG A 16 -11.98 -2.33 14.45
N LYS A 17 -13.29 -2.57 14.52
CA LYS A 17 -14.01 -3.32 13.46
C LYS A 17 -13.89 -2.63 12.10
N LEU A 18 -13.96 -1.30 12.08
CA LEU A 18 -13.77 -0.53 10.86
C LEU A 18 -12.34 -0.67 10.35
N TYR A 19 -11.33 -0.52 11.20
CA TYR A 19 -9.92 -0.70 10.83
C TYR A 19 -9.69 -2.03 10.13
N PHE A 20 -10.01 -3.16 10.78
CA PHE A 20 -9.76 -4.49 10.21
C PHE A 20 -10.57 -4.77 8.93
N ARG A 21 -11.71 -4.10 8.74
CA ARG A 21 -12.47 -4.18 7.50
C ARG A 21 -11.76 -3.47 6.36
N GLU A 22 -11.35 -2.22 6.59
CA GLU A 22 -10.65 -1.43 5.56
C GLU A 22 -9.28 -2.02 5.25
N ASP A 23 -8.59 -2.56 6.26
CA ASP A 23 -7.32 -3.27 6.13
C ASP A 23 -7.46 -4.48 5.17
N LEU A 24 -8.48 -5.32 5.37
CA LEU A 24 -8.74 -6.45 4.47
C LEU A 24 -9.12 -6.01 3.04
N ILE A 25 -9.92 -4.94 2.90
CA ILE A 25 -10.27 -4.39 1.58
C ILE A 25 -9.01 -3.89 0.87
N PHE A 26 -8.11 -3.22 1.60
CA PHE A 26 -6.84 -2.75 1.10
C PHE A 26 -5.94 -3.92 0.67
N GLU A 27 -5.71 -4.91 1.53
CA GLU A 27 -4.88 -6.10 1.23
C GLU A 27 -5.36 -6.84 -0.03
N ILE A 28 -6.68 -7.05 -0.15
CA ILE A 28 -7.25 -7.72 -1.34
C ILE A 28 -7.03 -6.88 -2.60
N THR A 29 -7.18 -5.56 -2.50
CA THR A 29 -6.99 -4.64 -3.64
C THR A 29 -5.52 -4.60 -4.06
N GLU A 30 -4.61 -4.53 -3.09
CA GLU A 30 -3.17 -4.56 -3.31
C GLU A 30 -2.73 -5.86 -3.98
N ALA A 31 -3.19 -7.01 -3.48
CA ALA A 31 -2.88 -8.31 -4.08
C ALA A 31 -3.31 -8.40 -5.57
N ILE A 32 -4.44 -7.80 -5.95
CA ILE A 32 -4.85 -7.75 -7.36
C ILE A 32 -3.91 -6.83 -8.16
N CYS A 33 -3.58 -5.65 -7.62
CA CYS A 33 -2.67 -4.70 -8.27
C CYS A 33 -1.25 -5.27 -8.43
N GLU A 34 -0.72 -5.97 -7.44
CA GLU A 34 0.58 -6.63 -7.51
C GLU A 34 0.62 -7.68 -8.62
N VAL A 35 -0.39 -8.57 -8.69
CA VAL A 35 -0.49 -9.55 -9.77
C VAL A 35 -0.59 -8.87 -11.14
N MET A 36 -1.30 -7.75 -11.24
CA MET A 36 -1.35 -6.95 -12.46
C MET A 36 0.03 -6.40 -12.83
N ASP A 37 0.76 -5.84 -11.86
CA ASP A 37 2.09 -5.27 -12.07
C ASP A 37 3.12 -6.34 -12.47
N GLU A 38 3.12 -7.49 -11.78
CA GLU A 38 3.96 -8.67 -12.08
C GLU A 38 3.72 -9.20 -13.49
N LYS A 39 2.45 -9.25 -13.92
CA LYS A 39 2.06 -9.73 -15.25
C LYS A 39 2.05 -8.63 -16.31
N HIS A 40 2.41 -7.40 -15.95
CA HIS A 40 2.38 -6.20 -16.79
C HIS A 40 1.01 -5.96 -17.46
N ILE A 41 -0.08 -6.21 -16.74
CA ILE A 41 -1.46 -6.07 -17.19
C ILE A 41 -2.00 -4.71 -16.74
N SER A 42 -2.43 -3.89 -17.70
CA SER A 42 -3.11 -2.62 -17.41
C SER A 42 -4.57 -2.81 -16.96
N LYS A 43 -5.14 -1.80 -16.30
CA LYS A 43 -6.59 -1.75 -15.98
C LYS A 43 -7.49 -1.94 -17.21
N ALA A 44 -7.03 -1.49 -18.39
CA ALA A 44 -7.77 -1.66 -19.64
C ALA A 44 -7.71 -3.11 -20.16
N GLU A 45 -6.60 -3.81 -19.93
CA GLU A 45 -6.46 -5.23 -20.27
C GLU A 45 -7.28 -6.10 -19.32
N LEU A 46 -7.20 -5.87 -18.00
CA LEU A 46 -8.02 -6.58 -17.03
C LEU A 46 -9.52 -6.42 -17.33
N SER A 47 -9.94 -5.20 -17.68
CA SER A 47 -11.32 -4.94 -18.14
C SER A 47 -11.74 -5.85 -19.30
N ARG A 48 -10.88 -6.04 -20.30
CA ARG A 48 -11.15 -6.93 -21.44
C ARG A 48 -11.15 -8.41 -21.04
N LEU A 49 -10.19 -8.83 -20.22
CA LEU A 49 -10.03 -10.21 -19.78
C LEU A 49 -11.19 -10.67 -18.87
N ALA A 50 -11.63 -9.81 -17.95
CA ALA A 50 -12.70 -10.10 -17.01
C ALA A 50 -14.11 -9.83 -17.57
N GLY A 51 -14.23 -9.21 -18.75
CA GLY A 51 -15.54 -8.83 -19.32
C GLY A 51 -16.26 -7.73 -18.52
N VAL A 52 -15.51 -6.88 -17.81
CA VAL A 52 -16.02 -5.82 -16.93
C VAL A 52 -15.64 -4.45 -17.48
N SER A 53 -16.46 -3.42 -17.29
CA SER A 53 -16.14 -2.08 -17.79
C SER A 53 -14.88 -1.48 -17.13
N LYS A 54 -14.10 -0.70 -17.87
CA LYS A 54 -12.89 -0.03 -17.35
C LYS A 54 -13.18 0.90 -16.16
N SER A 55 -14.34 1.58 -16.19
CA SER A 55 -14.78 2.41 -15.06
C SER A 55 -15.01 1.57 -13.81
N ASN A 56 -15.65 0.41 -13.94
CA ASN A 56 -15.87 -0.50 -12.82
C ASN A 56 -14.54 -1.06 -12.31
N ILE A 57 -13.62 -1.50 -13.19
CA ILE A 57 -12.26 -1.90 -12.77
C ILE A 57 -11.55 -0.78 -12.01
N THR A 58 -11.71 0.48 -12.44
CA THR A 58 -11.05 1.61 -11.77
C THR A 58 -11.60 1.85 -10.37
N GLN A 59 -12.92 1.73 -10.20
CA GLN A 59 -13.61 1.85 -8.92
C GLN A 59 -13.38 0.64 -7.99
N LEU A 60 -13.26 -0.56 -8.54
CA LEU A 60 -12.92 -1.75 -7.74
C LEU A 60 -11.49 -1.66 -7.21
N LEU A 61 -10.57 -1.09 -8.00
CA LEU A 61 -9.16 -0.96 -7.65
C LEU A 61 -8.80 0.37 -6.98
N SER A 62 -9.77 1.21 -6.59
CA SER A 62 -9.49 2.40 -5.77
C SER A 62 -9.36 2.10 -4.28
N GLY A 63 -9.74 0.90 -3.83
CA GLY A 63 -9.68 0.49 -2.42
C GLY A 63 -10.77 1.11 -1.54
N ASP A 64 -11.71 1.86 -2.12
CA ASP A 64 -12.85 2.49 -1.42
C ASP A 64 -14.14 1.66 -1.48
N GLN A 65 -14.09 0.49 -2.14
CA GLN A 65 -15.24 -0.39 -2.34
C GLN A 65 -15.06 -1.73 -1.62
N ASN A 66 -16.09 -2.15 -0.90
CA ASN A 66 -16.20 -3.52 -0.42
C ASN A 66 -16.61 -4.46 -1.56
N MET A 67 -15.62 -5.07 -2.21
CA MET A 67 -15.85 -6.00 -3.31
C MET A 67 -16.48 -7.31 -2.82
N ARG A 68 -17.42 -7.84 -3.59
CA ARG A 68 -17.91 -9.20 -3.36
C ARG A 68 -16.77 -10.19 -3.64
N LEU A 69 -16.65 -11.23 -2.82
CA LEU A 69 -15.65 -12.28 -3.02
C LEU A 69 -15.74 -12.95 -4.40
N SER A 70 -16.94 -13.07 -4.98
CA SER A 70 -17.11 -13.56 -6.34
C SER A 70 -16.40 -12.66 -7.37
N THR A 71 -16.50 -11.34 -7.20
CA THR A 71 -15.82 -10.38 -8.08
C THR A 71 -14.30 -10.48 -7.92
N VAL A 72 -13.80 -10.62 -6.69
CA VAL A 72 -12.37 -10.85 -6.43
C VAL A 72 -11.89 -12.12 -7.14
N ALA A 73 -12.65 -13.22 -7.02
CA ALA A 73 -12.33 -14.48 -7.67
C ALA A 73 -12.33 -14.37 -9.20
N ASP A 74 -13.33 -13.71 -9.80
CA ASP A 74 -13.43 -13.54 -11.26
C ASP A 74 -12.26 -12.71 -11.80
N LEU A 75 -11.87 -11.64 -11.11
CA LEU A 75 -10.73 -10.81 -11.50
C LEU A 75 -9.41 -11.58 -11.43
N LEU A 76 -9.18 -12.31 -10.33
CA LEU A 76 -7.97 -13.11 -10.17
C LEU A 76 -7.92 -14.29 -11.15
N TYR A 77 -9.06 -14.90 -11.46
CA TYR A 77 -9.16 -15.92 -12.49
C TYR A 77 -8.78 -15.35 -13.87
N ALA A 78 -9.27 -14.15 -14.22
CA ALA A 78 -8.87 -13.46 -15.45
C ALA A 78 -7.36 -13.13 -15.49
N LEU A 79 -6.73 -13.03 -14.32
CA LEU A 79 -5.30 -12.86 -14.12
C LEU A 79 -4.56 -14.19 -13.93
N ASP A 80 -5.17 -15.36 -14.18
CA ASP A 80 -4.58 -16.69 -13.94
C ASP A 80 -3.92 -16.80 -12.56
N SER A 81 -4.65 -16.40 -11.52
CA SER A 81 -4.20 -16.28 -10.13
C SER A 81 -5.35 -16.58 -9.15
N LYS A 82 -5.03 -16.73 -7.86
CA LYS A 82 -6.02 -16.87 -6.77
C LYS A 82 -5.45 -16.36 -5.45
N LEU A 83 -6.31 -15.98 -4.50
CA LEU A 83 -5.90 -15.75 -3.12
C LEU A 83 -5.68 -17.06 -2.37
N ALA A 84 -4.72 -17.06 -1.46
CA ALA A 84 -4.56 -18.06 -0.40
C ALA A 84 -4.88 -17.38 0.94
N VAL A 85 -5.82 -17.92 1.70
CA VAL A 85 -6.33 -17.27 2.92
C VAL A 85 -6.08 -18.13 4.15
N THR A 86 -5.67 -17.48 5.25
CA THR A 86 -5.50 -18.10 6.56
C THR A 86 -6.03 -17.14 7.62
N ALA A 87 -6.72 -17.64 8.64
CA ALA A 87 -7.16 -16.83 9.77
C ALA A 87 -6.07 -16.77 10.84
N VAL A 88 -5.82 -15.58 11.38
CA VAL A 88 -4.86 -15.33 12.46
C VAL A 88 -5.53 -14.57 13.61
N PRO A 89 -5.03 -14.68 14.86
CA PRO A 89 -5.51 -13.86 15.96
C PRO A 89 -5.31 -12.36 15.69
N LEU A 90 -6.20 -11.51 16.22
CA LEU A 90 -6.02 -10.07 16.16
C LEU A 90 -4.89 -9.65 17.13
N ASP A 91 -3.92 -8.89 16.64
CA ASP A 91 -2.84 -8.31 17.44
C ASP A 91 -2.97 -6.77 17.48
N ILE A 92 -3.85 -6.31 18.37
CA ILE A 92 -4.20 -4.88 18.49
C ILE A 92 -3.01 -4.07 19.01
N ASP A 93 -2.22 -4.64 19.92
CA ASP A 93 -1.13 -3.94 20.58
C ASP A 93 -0.02 -3.63 19.56
N SER A 94 0.36 -4.61 18.72
CA SER A 94 1.33 -4.40 17.64
C SER A 94 0.90 -3.34 16.63
N ILE A 95 -0.40 -3.26 16.29
CA ILE A 95 -0.93 -2.24 15.37
C ILE A 95 -0.81 -0.84 15.98
N ILE A 96 -1.17 -0.68 17.26
CA ILE A 96 -1.08 0.61 17.94
C ILE A 96 0.38 1.05 18.06
N GLU A 97 1.27 0.13 18.46
CA GLU A 97 2.71 0.38 18.56
C GLU A 97 3.34 0.76 17.21
N GLY A 98 2.98 0.07 16.11
CA GLY A 98 3.47 0.36 14.77
C GLY A 98 3.02 1.71 14.20
N THR A 99 1.91 2.27 14.70
CA THR A 99 1.39 3.58 14.27
C THR A 99 2.05 4.75 15.00
N SER A 100 2.83 4.48 16.05
CA SER A 100 3.62 5.48 16.74
C SER A 100 4.87 5.79 15.92
N PHE A 101 4.77 6.85 15.08
CA PHE A 101 5.76 7.67 14.33
C PHE A 101 7.20 7.16 13.99
N ASP A 102 7.80 6.22 14.73
CA ASP A 102 9.19 5.76 14.58
C ASP A 102 9.41 4.79 13.40
N GLN A 103 8.36 4.26 12.77
CA GLN A 103 8.50 3.33 11.64
C GLN A 103 8.50 3.98 10.25
N TRP A 104 8.21 5.29 10.13
CA TRP A 104 8.35 6.02 8.85
C TRP A 104 9.78 6.53 8.58
N ALA A 105 10.75 5.94 9.27
CA ALA A 105 12.18 6.12 9.01
C ALA A 105 12.62 5.74 7.58
N PRO A 106 12.02 4.81 6.80
CA PRO A 106 12.55 4.46 5.47
C PRO A 106 12.53 5.62 4.48
N ALA A 107 11.45 6.42 4.47
CA ALA A 107 11.34 7.59 3.60
C ALA A 107 12.25 8.74 4.07
N MET A 108 12.43 8.90 5.38
CA MET A 108 13.31 9.90 5.95
C MET A 108 14.79 9.53 5.77
N GLU A 109 15.15 8.25 5.86
CA GLU A 109 16.49 7.71 5.62
C GLU A 109 16.86 7.77 4.12
N ALA A 110 15.90 7.51 3.22
CA ALA A 110 16.09 7.72 1.78
C ALA A 110 16.32 9.20 1.46
N THR A 111 15.54 10.10 2.08
CA THR A 111 15.67 11.56 1.91
C THR A 111 16.98 12.08 2.51
N MET A 112 17.38 11.59 3.69
CA MET A 112 18.65 11.93 4.35
C MET A 112 19.86 11.44 3.56
N ARG A 113 19.84 10.19 3.04
CA ARG A 113 20.87 9.70 2.11
C ARG A 113 20.98 10.58 0.87
N GLN A 114 19.86 11.01 0.30
CA GLN A 114 19.85 11.84 -0.91
C GLN A 114 20.43 13.24 -0.66
N LEU A 115 20.20 13.82 0.52
CA LEU A 115 20.79 15.09 0.95
C LEU A 115 22.29 14.95 1.25
N GLU A 116 22.72 13.88 1.93
CA GLU A 116 24.13 13.58 2.19
C GLU A 116 24.93 13.37 0.89
N TYR A 117 24.35 12.67 -0.10
CA TYR A 117 24.96 12.50 -1.42
C TYR A 117 25.10 13.83 -2.19
N GLN A 118 24.14 14.75 -2.05
CA GLN A 118 24.18 16.07 -2.68
C GLN A 118 25.28 16.95 -2.07
N GLU A 119 25.43 16.97 -0.74
CA GLU A 119 26.49 17.70 -0.05
C GLU A 119 27.89 17.18 -0.38
N ILE A 120 28.08 15.86 -0.41
CA ILE A 120 29.36 15.24 -0.81
C ILE A 120 29.73 15.63 -2.25
N THR A 121 28.75 15.69 -3.15
CA THR A 121 28.96 16.06 -4.56
C THR A 121 29.26 17.56 -4.74
N ILE A 122 28.68 18.42 -3.90
CA ILE A 122 28.93 19.86 -3.88
C ILE A 122 30.34 20.15 -3.34
N ASN A 123 30.74 19.49 -2.25
CA ASN A 123 32.07 19.67 -1.64
C ASN A 123 33.19 19.14 -2.55
N LYS A 124 33.04 17.96 -3.16
CA LYS A 124 34.01 17.46 -4.16
C LYS A 124 34.19 18.41 -5.35
N ARG A 125 33.13 19.10 -5.80
CA ARG A 125 33.23 20.11 -6.87
C ARG A 125 33.95 21.38 -6.40
N LYS A 126 33.75 21.82 -5.16
CA LYS A 126 34.49 22.96 -4.59
C LYS A 126 35.98 22.66 -4.47
N ASP A 127 36.35 21.47 -4.03
CA ASP A 127 37.75 21.06 -3.87
C ASP A 127 38.47 20.97 -5.24
N LEU A 128 37.77 20.47 -6.28
CA LEU A 128 38.29 20.45 -7.65
C LEU A 128 38.46 21.84 -8.27
N ILE A 129 37.63 22.82 -7.88
CA ILE A 129 37.73 24.21 -8.33
C ILE A 129 38.82 24.98 -7.55
N GLN A 130 39.10 24.60 -6.30
CA GLN A 130 40.17 25.19 -5.48
C GLN A 130 41.56 24.59 -5.74
N ALA A 131 41.65 23.41 -6.35
CA ALA A 131 42.90 22.74 -6.70
C ALA A 131 43.39 22.99 -8.14
N ALA A 132 42.67 23.80 -8.94
CA ALA A 132 43.02 24.22 -10.29
C ALA A 132 43.48 25.69 -10.31
#